data_AF-A0A412Z0P2-F1
#
_entry.id   AF-A0A412Z0P2-F1
#
_cell.length_a   1.000
_cell.length_b   1.000
_cell.length_c   1.000
_cell.angle_alpha   90.00
_cell.angle_beta   90.00
_cell.angle_gamma   90.00
#
_symmetry.space_group_name_H-M   'P 1'
#
loop_
_entity.id
_entity.type
_entity.pdbx_description
1 polymer ?
#
loop_
_entity_poly.entity_id
_entity_poly.type
_entity_poly.pdbx_seq_one_letter_code
_entity_poly.pdbx_strand_id
1 'polypeptide(L)'
;MGKIWIPGGGDGADLDVITAAALDVRKGKVIVDKDGNPLTGIMAEIAAKTYTPGTSNQVIAANQFLAGAQTIKGDGNLNANNIVYGKPVFRAIILFMGRAFLAFPEMCGSMRV
;
A
#
# COMPACT_ATOMS: atom_id res chain seq x y z
N MET A 1 -60.01 -9.88 -6.43
CA MET A 1 -58.54 -10.00 -6.35
C MET A 1 -58.06 -10.58 -7.67
N GLY A 2 -57.60 -9.74 -8.60
CA GLY A 2 -57.13 -10.19 -9.91
C GLY A 2 -55.71 -10.73 -9.78
N LYS A 3 -55.51 -12.01 -10.09
CA LYS A 3 -54.19 -12.59 -10.34
C LYS A 3 -53.68 -12.03 -11.67
N ILE A 4 -52.62 -11.22 -11.64
CA ILE A 4 -51.85 -10.92 -12.85
C ILE A 4 -51.09 -12.19 -13.22
N TRP A 5 -51.37 -12.70 -14.41
CA TRP A 5 -50.61 -13.78 -15.04
C TRP A 5 -49.70 -13.14 -16.07
N ILE A 6 -48.38 -13.31 -15.91
CA ILE A 6 -47.39 -12.91 -16.92
C ILE A 6 -47.01 -14.18 -17.69
N PRO A 7 -47.51 -14.41 -18.91
CA PRO A 7 -47.10 -15.56 -19.71
C PRO A 7 -45.72 -15.29 -20.33
N GLY A 8 -44.76 -16.21 -20.13
CA GLY A 8 -43.51 -16.25 -20.89
C GLY A 8 -42.27 -15.68 -20.20
N GLY A 9 -41.98 -16.04 -18.95
CA GLY A 9 -40.69 -15.75 -18.32
C GLY A 9 -39.93 -17.06 -18.08
N GLY A 10 -38.97 -17.40 -18.92
CA GLY A 10 -38.31 -18.71 -18.77
C GLY A 10 -37.01 -18.93 -19.53
N ASP A 11 -36.25 -17.87 -19.85
CA ASP A 11 -34.83 -17.97 -20.25
C ASP A 11 -33.95 -17.20 -19.26
N GLY A 12 -34.29 -17.26 -17.97
CA GLY A 12 -33.42 -16.74 -16.93
C GLY A 12 -32.16 -17.59 -16.88
N ALA A 13 -30.99 -16.98 -17.07
CA ALA A 13 -29.72 -17.67 -16.91
C ALA A 13 -29.65 -18.25 -15.49
N ASP A 14 -29.17 -19.49 -15.40
CA ASP A 14 -28.95 -20.20 -14.14
C ASP A 14 -27.98 -19.41 -13.24
N LEU A 15 -28.35 -19.27 -11.97
CA LEU A 15 -27.56 -18.57 -10.95
C LEU A 15 -26.54 -19.49 -10.26
N ASP A 16 -26.57 -20.81 -10.52
CA ASP A 16 -25.67 -21.80 -9.92
C ASP A 16 -24.19 -21.60 -10.29
N VAL A 17 -23.90 -20.79 -11.32
CA VAL A 17 -22.53 -20.40 -11.71
C VAL A 17 -21.97 -19.23 -10.90
N ILE A 18 -22.76 -18.60 -10.02
CA ILE A 18 -22.32 -17.45 -9.22
C ILE A 18 -21.35 -17.93 -8.13
N THR A 19 -20.12 -17.40 -8.17
CA THR A 19 -19.07 -17.69 -7.18
C THR A 19 -18.77 -16.53 -6.24
N ALA A 20 -19.36 -15.35 -6.46
CA ALA A 20 -19.08 -14.17 -5.66
C ALA A 20 -19.66 -14.31 -4.24
N ALA A 21 -18.82 -14.14 -3.23
CA ALA A 21 -19.22 -14.08 -1.83
C ALA A 21 -19.33 -12.62 -1.36
N ALA A 22 -19.91 -12.42 -0.17
CA ALA A 22 -20.02 -11.09 0.43
C ALA A 22 -18.64 -10.41 0.61
N LEU A 23 -17.57 -11.19 0.77
CA LEU A 23 -16.19 -10.70 0.88
C LEU A 23 -15.62 -10.17 -0.44
N ASP A 24 -16.19 -10.54 -1.58
CA ASP A 24 -15.76 -10.08 -2.91
C ASP A 24 -16.50 -8.81 -3.34
N VAL A 25 -17.60 -8.49 -2.65
CA VAL A 25 -18.48 -7.39 -3.01
C VAL A 25 -18.17 -6.17 -2.13
N ARG A 26 -18.06 -5.01 -2.77
CA ARG A 26 -17.78 -3.74 -2.10
C ARG A 26 -18.76 -3.44 -0.97
N LYS A 27 -18.26 -2.80 0.09
CA LYS A 27 -19.05 -2.55 1.30
C LYS A 27 -20.31 -1.75 0.98
N GLY A 28 -21.47 -2.27 1.38
CA GLY A 28 -22.76 -1.62 1.18
C GLY A 28 -23.32 -1.71 -0.25
N LYS A 29 -22.65 -2.44 -1.16
CA LYS A 29 -23.27 -2.87 -2.43
C LYS A 29 -24.03 -4.18 -2.20
N VAL A 30 -25.06 -4.43 -3.00
CA VAL A 30 -25.86 -5.64 -2.90
C VAL A 30 -25.88 -6.32 -4.27
N ILE A 31 -25.65 -7.63 -4.28
CA ILE A 31 -25.81 -8.50 -5.46
C ILE A 31 -26.84 -9.59 -5.16
N VAL A 32 -27.16 -10.45 -6.13
CA VAL A 32 -27.91 -11.69 -5.90
C VAL A 32 -26.95 -12.86 -5.79
N ASP A 33 -27.22 -13.79 -4.88
CA ASP A 33 -26.51 -15.06 -4.77
C ASP A 33 -27.12 -16.14 -5.67
N LYS A 34 -26.50 -17.34 -5.67
CA LYS A 34 -26.95 -18.50 -6.45
C LYS A 34 -28.38 -18.95 -6.12
N ASP A 35 -28.86 -18.66 -4.91
CA ASP A 35 -30.20 -19.02 -4.46
C ASP A 35 -31.21 -17.88 -4.74
N GLY A 36 -30.76 -16.81 -5.41
CA GLY A 36 -31.56 -15.62 -5.75
C GLY A 36 -31.75 -14.64 -4.59
N ASN A 37 -31.05 -14.82 -3.47
CA ASN A 37 -31.18 -13.95 -2.31
C ASN A 37 -30.24 -12.73 -2.40
N PRO A 38 -30.60 -11.59 -1.79
CA PRO A 38 -29.73 -10.43 -1.74
C PRO A 38 -28.51 -10.69 -0.84
N LEU A 39 -27.32 -10.49 -1.39
CA LEU A 39 -26.04 -10.61 -0.70
C LEU A 39 -25.40 -9.22 -0.56
N THR A 40 -25.32 -8.71 0.67
CA THR A 40 -24.68 -7.42 0.95
C THR A 40 -23.17 -7.59 1.06
N GLY A 41 -22.43 -6.79 0.30
CA GLY A 41 -20.98 -6.78 0.30
C GLY A 41 -20.37 -6.24 1.59
N ILE A 42 -19.31 -6.90 2.01
CA ILE A 42 -18.53 -6.64 3.23
C ILE A 42 -17.02 -6.63 2.96
N MET A 43 -16.59 -6.58 1.69
CA MET A 43 -15.18 -6.48 1.35
C MET A 43 -14.52 -5.34 2.15
N ALA A 44 -13.38 -5.64 2.78
CA ALA A 44 -12.64 -4.65 3.53
C ALA A 44 -12.18 -3.53 2.58
N GLU A 45 -12.37 -2.27 2.98
CA GLU A 45 -11.98 -1.11 2.17
C GLU A 45 -11.00 -0.24 2.95
N ILE A 46 -9.98 0.27 2.24
CA ILE A 46 -9.05 1.28 2.76
C ILE A 46 -9.32 2.63 2.10
N ALA A 47 -9.52 3.66 2.91
CA ALA A 47 -9.65 5.04 2.44
C ALA A 47 -8.31 5.58 1.91
N ALA A 48 -8.33 6.78 1.32
CA ALA A 48 -7.11 7.44 0.87
C ALA A 48 -6.08 7.54 2.01
N LYS A 49 -4.81 7.20 1.71
CA LYS A 49 -3.73 7.18 2.71
C LYS A 49 -2.39 7.53 2.07
N THR A 50 -1.54 8.18 2.85
CA THR A 50 -0.16 8.52 2.45
C THR A 50 0.83 7.66 3.21
N TYR A 51 1.70 6.97 2.48
CA TYR A 51 2.83 6.21 3.01
C TYR A 51 4.10 7.04 2.86
N THR A 52 4.74 7.36 3.97
CA THR A 52 6.06 8.03 3.96
C THR A 52 7.11 6.94 4.13
N PRO A 53 7.93 6.63 3.11
CA PRO A 53 8.94 5.58 3.22
C PRO A 53 9.86 5.80 4.42
N GLY A 54 10.34 4.69 5.00
CA GLY A 54 11.27 4.67 6.12
C GLY A 54 12.09 3.37 6.08
N THR A 55 12.77 3.04 7.17
CA THR A 55 13.63 1.85 7.25
C THR A 55 12.86 0.53 7.37
N SER A 56 11.58 0.58 7.76
CA SER A 56 10.72 -0.58 7.87
C SER A 56 9.74 -0.68 6.72
N ASN A 57 9.41 -1.92 6.34
CA ASN A 57 8.39 -2.21 5.35
C ASN A 57 7.04 -1.64 5.78
N GLN A 58 6.38 -0.95 4.86
CA GLN A 58 4.98 -0.57 4.99
C GLN A 58 4.18 -1.46 4.04
N VAL A 59 3.17 -2.15 4.58
CA VAL A 59 2.39 -3.13 3.86
C VAL A 59 0.95 -2.66 3.76
N ILE A 60 0.41 -2.70 2.55
CA ILE A 60 -1.03 -2.68 2.32
C ILE A 60 -1.47 -4.14 2.37
N ALA A 61 -2.28 -4.51 3.36
CA ALA A 61 -2.73 -5.89 3.48
C ALA A 61 -3.57 -6.30 2.27
N ALA A 62 -3.41 -7.56 1.84
CA ALA A 62 -4.10 -8.13 0.69
C ALA A 62 -5.62 -8.25 0.93
N ASN A 63 -6.36 -8.50 -0.16
CA ASN A 63 -7.81 -8.74 -0.15
C ASN A 63 -8.63 -7.55 0.40
N GLN A 64 -8.24 -6.34 0.01
CA GLN A 64 -8.95 -5.11 0.35
C GLN A 64 -9.13 -4.24 -0.88
N PHE A 65 -10.23 -3.50 -0.93
CA PHE A 65 -10.49 -2.51 -1.96
C PHE A 65 -9.90 -1.14 -1.57
N LEU A 66 -9.17 -0.52 -2.49
CA LEU A 66 -8.61 0.81 -2.30
C LEU A 66 -9.67 1.85 -2.70
N ALA A 67 -10.48 2.28 -1.74
CA ALA A 67 -11.56 3.24 -1.96
C ALA A 67 -11.06 4.67 -2.25
N GLY A 68 -9.77 4.93 -2.02
CA GLY A 68 -9.11 6.18 -2.38
C GLY A 68 -7.63 5.98 -2.69
N ALA A 69 -7.02 7.02 -3.26
CA ALA A 69 -5.62 7.01 -3.67
C ALA A 69 -4.69 6.64 -2.50
N GLN A 70 -3.76 5.72 -2.77
CA GLN A 70 -2.67 5.39 -1.86
C GLN A 70 -1.41 6.06 -2.40
N THR A 71 -0.96 7.11 -1.71
CA THR A 71 0.17 7.92 -2.19
C THR A 71 1.44 7.49 -1.47
N ILE A 72 2.43 7.01 -2.22
CA ILE A 72 3.77 6.79 -1.70
C ILE A 72 4.55 8.08 -1.89
N LYS A 73 4.96 8.71 -0.78
CA LYS A 73 5.65 10.00 -0.83
C LYS A 73 7.07 9.81 -1.33
N GLY A 74 7.43 10.50 -2.41
CA GLY A 74 8.82 10.62 -2.85
C GLY A 74 9.67 11.39 -1.84
N ASP A 75 10.99 11.25 -1.96
CA ASP A 75 11.97 12.02 -1.19
C ASP A 75 12.87 12.82 -2.15
N GLY A 76 12.93 14.14 -1.97
CA GLY A 76 13.74 15.04 -2.81
C GLY A 76 15.25 14.82 -2.68
N ASN A 77 15.69 14.10 -1.65
CA ASN A 77 17.10 13.72 -1.48
C ASN A 77 17.48 12.47 -2.30
N LEU A 78 16.54 11.84 -3.02
CA LEU A 78 16.86 10.82 -4.03
C LEU A 78 17.37 11.46 -5.34
N ASN A 79 18.41 12.26 -5.21
CA ASN A 79 19.17 12.86 -6.30
C ASN A 79 20.61 12.35 -6.19
N ALA A 80 21.27 12.05 -7.31
CA ALA A 80 22.67 11.61 -7.34
C ALA A 80 23.60 12.46 -6.46
N ASN A 81 23.44 13.79 -6.47
CA ASN A 81 24.25 14.72 -5.67
C ASN A 81 23.97 14.64 -4.15
N ASN A 82 22.84 14.04 -3.77
CA ASN A 82 22.41 13.87 -2.39
C ASN A 82 22.60 12.42 -1.88
N ILE A 83 23.04 11.48 -2.74
CA ILE A 83 23.49 10.14 -2.33
C ILE A 83 24.94 10.24 -1.84
N VAL A 84 25.13 11.05 -0.80
CA VAL A 84 26.43 11.36 -0.20
C VAL A 84 26.32 11.29 1.32
N TYR A 85 27.46 11.17 1.98
CA TYR A 85 27.53 11.09 3.44
C TYR A 85 26.86 12.30 4.11
N GLY A 86 26.11 12.05 5.19
CA GLY A 86 25.46 13.08 6.00
C GLY A 86 24.16 13.67 5.43
N LYS A 87 23.72 13.27 4.22
CA LYS A 87 22.43 13.67 3.66
C LYS A 87 21.35 12.62 4.00
N PRO A 88 20.20 13.02 4.57
CA PRO A 88 19.15 12.07 4.89
C PRO A 88 18.41 11.61 3.64
N VAL A 89 18.16 10.32 3.50
CA VAL A 89 17.27 9.75 2.47
C VAL A 89 16.16 8.98 3.18
N PHE A 90 14.93 9.12 2.69
CA PHE A 90 13.72 8.59 3.34
C PHE A 90 13.59 9.02 4.81
N ARG A 91 14.00 10.26 5.13
CA ARG A 91 14.07 10.78 6.51
C ARG A 91 14.94 9.94 7.47
N ALA A 92 15.74 9.01 6.96
CA ALA A 92 16.75 8.28 7.72
C ALA A 92 18.11 8.96 7.53
N ILE A 93 18.79 9.28 8.62
CA ILE A 93 20.18 9.74 8.58
C ILE A 93 21.07 8.51 8.45
N ILE A 94 21.83 8.41 7.35
CA ILE A 94 22.88 7.41 7.23
C ILE A 94 24.05 7.87 8.10
N LEU A 95 24.07 7.46 9.37
CA LEU A 95 25.21 7.68 10.27
C LEU A 95 26.02 6.40 10.34
N PHE A 96 27.15 6.33 9.63
CA PHE A 96 28.12 5.29 9.90
C PHE A 96 28.94 5.73 11.11
N MET A 97 28.89 4.99 12.23
CA MET A 97 29.87 5.14 13.31
C MET A 97 31.21 4.56 12.84
N GLY A 98 31.85 5.26 11.90
CA GLY A 98 33.19 4.96 11.41
C GLY A 98 34.21 5.38 12.44
N ARG A 99 34.78 4.39 13.12
CA ARG A 99 35.86 4.45 14.11
C ARG A 99 36.87 5.54 13.76
N ALA A 100 37.09 6.48 14.69
CA ALA A 100 38.09 7.53 14.55
C ALA A 100 39.46 6.94 14.19
N PHE A 101 39.94 7.21 12.98
CA PHE A 101 41.34 7.02 12.65
C PHE A 101 42.11 8.12 13.39
N LEU A 102 42.70 7.78 14.54
CA LEU A 102 43.60 8.66 15.27
C LEU A 102 44.89 8.80 14.43
N ALA A 103 44.92 9.81 13.56
CA ALA A 103 46.17 10.27 12.98
C ALA A 103 47.00 10.94 14.09
N PHE A 104 48.13 10.33 14.45
CA PHE A 104 49.14 10.93 15.32
C PHE A 104 49.72 12.19 14.63
N PRO A 105 49.82 13.35 15.32
CA PRO A 105 50.33 14.57 14.70
C PRO A 105 51.85 14.56 14.56
N GLU A 106 52.32 15.20 13.48
CA GLU A 106 53.71 15.44 13.11
C GLU A 106 54.53 16.05 14.27
N MET A 107 55.69 15.45 14.59
CA MET A 107 56.74 16.16 15.32
C MET A 107 57.62 16.90 14.31
N CYS A 108 57.36 18.20 14.19
CA CYS A 108 58.27 19.20 13.66
C CYS A 108 59.65 19.09 14.35
N GLY A 109 60.70 18.84 13.57
CA GLY A 109 62.08 18.78 14.03
C GLY A 109 63.01 19.35 12.98
N SER A 110 63.22 20.66 13.03
CA SER A 110 64.32 21.36 12.36
C SER A 110 65.65 20.73 12.73
N MET A 111 66.36 20.14 11.76
CA MET A 111 67.77 19.77 11.92
C MET A 111 68.63 20.78 11.15
N ARG A 112 69.14 21.76 11.89
CA ARG A 112 70.40 22.43 11.55
C ARG A 112 71.53 21.46 11.88
N VAL A 113 72.34 21.10 10.88
CA VAL A 113 73.81 21.09 10.94
C VAL A 113 74.30 21.50 9.56
#